data_AF-A0A818F5E3-F1
#
_entry.id   AF-A0A818F5E3-F1
#
_cell.length_a   1.000
_cell.length_b   1.000
_cell.length_c   1.000
_cell.angle_alpha   90.00
_cell.angle_beta   90.00
_cell.angle_gamma   90.00
#
_symmetry.space_group_name_H-M   'P 1'
#
loop_
_entity.id
_entity.type
_entity.pdbx_description
1 polymer ?
#
loop_
_entity_poly.entity_id
_entity_poly.type
_entity_poly.pdbx_seq_one_letter_code
_entity_poly.pdbx_strand_id
1 'polypeptide(L)'
;MLVICNLPEIYAKYKARWIEQQTINDKKETDDSKSTKIWNRLNKNGLTPLTLAADLGRAKMLSWLLHERKKVQWSYGNVSCLLHPLDQLDHDFHNDSQQRPLSVIEIMIKNNNPELVHSITISLIDKKWKYFAYRILLRRFLITFFYLLIFLGTTILRQTRSETTSDENAEEAVLTDDKLSNALYQIISGCGRAIVILGALLKSAREIHEMRTLGLWNYINSTGSIFLENFLACSFCTGIFTAQIFHLFEMQQHETLILAFTSLIGWSYMFFFIMPFRFTGPFVIMIYKMLFNDVLRFCIIYTIFLAGFSQSFFILFNENERARIALDLENGISKSKRGLSFNKYWVDVQGERYLQVEQVNNDLNYPIDNETNDDE
;
A
#
# COMPACT_ATOMS: atom_id res chain seq x y z
N MET A 1 -0.86 -29.42 46.42
CA MET A 1 -0.35 -28.61 47.57
C MET A 1 -1.15 -28.84 48.86
N LEU A 2 -2.44 -29.19 48.81
CA LEU A 2 -3.30 -29.36 50.01
C LEU A 2 -3.11 -30.65 50.83
N VAL A 3 -2.47 -31.70 50.29
CA VAL A 3 -2.29 -32.99 51.01
C VAL A 3 -0.97 -33.05 51.80
N ILE A 4 -0.02 -32.14 51.54
CA ILE A 4 1.32 -32.17 52.16
C ILE A 4 1.37 -31.30 53.43
N CYS A 5 0.40 -30.39 53.64
CA CYS A 5 0.38 -29.53 54.82
C CYS A 5 0.05 -30.26 56.14
N ASN A 6 -0.52 -31.47 56.09
CA ASN A 6 -0.89 -32.23 57.30
C ASN A 6 0.23 -33.14 57.85
N LEU A 7 1.43 -33.14 57.25
CA LEU A 7 2.57 -33.95 57.69
C LEU A 7 3.83 -33.08 57.79
N PRO A 8 4.04 -32.36 58.91
CA PRO A 8 5.10 -31.36 59.05
C PRO A 8 6.51 -31.94 58.88
N GLU A 9 6.74 -33.19 59.28
CA GLU A 9 8.04 -33.87 59.12
C GLU A 9 8.38 -34.14 57.65
N ILE A 10 7.39 -34.55 56.85
CA ILE A 10 7.60 -34.84 55.42
C ILE A 10 7.82 -33.54 54.67
N TYR A 11 7.08 -32.48 54.99
CA TYR A 11 7.28 -31.16 54.40
C TYR A 11 8.67 -30.60 54.72
N ALA A 12 9.14 -30.71 55.97
CA ALA A 12 10.48 -30.27 56.37
C ALA A 12 11.57 -31.04 55.61
N LYS A 13 11.42 -32.36 55.46
CA LYS A 13 12.37 -33.20 54.71
C LYS A 13 12.40 -32.86 53.22
N TYR A 14 11.24 -32.60 52.60
CA TYR A 14 11.16 -32.16 51.20
C TYR A 14 11.73 -30.75 51.01
N LYS A 15 11.44 -29.82 51.92
CA LYS A 15 11.98 -28.45 51.90
C LYS A 15 13.51 -28.46 52.02
N ALA A 16 14.07 -29.25 52.94
CA ALA A 16 15.52 -29.40 53.09
C ALA A 16 16.16 -29.97 51.82
N ARG A 17 15.57 -31.01 51.22
CA ARG A 17 16.04 -31.61 49.97
C ARG A 17 15.96 -30.65 48.79
N TRP A 18 14.93 -29.81 48.76
CA TRP A 18 14.76 -28.77 47.75
C TRP A 18 15.80 -27.63 47.89
N ILE A 19 16.08 -27.20 49.13
CA ILE A 19 17.15 -26.23 49.43
C ILE A 19 18.52 -26.79 49.06
N GLU A 20 18.78 -28.06 49.36
CA GLU A 20 20.02 -28.75 49.00
C GLU A 20 20.17 -28.84 47.46
N GLN A 21 19.10 -29.19 46.75
CA GLN A 21 19.09 -29.16 45.28
C GLN A 21 19.29 -27.74 44.71
N GLN A 22 18.72 -26.72 45.35
CA GLN A 22 18.97 -25.32 44.96
C GLN A 22 20.44 -24.94 45.14
N THR A 23 21.04 -25.23 46.31
CA THR A 23 22.45 -24.90 46.57
C THR A 23 23.42 -25.66 45.66
N ILE A 24 23.10 -26.89 45.26
CA ILE A 24 23.87 -27.65 44.26
C ILE A 24 23.74 -27.02 42.87
N ASN A 25 22.52 -26.60 42.49
CA ASN A 25 22.29 -25.90 41.23
C ASN A 25 22.99 -24.53 41.21
N ASP A 26 22.98 -23.79 42.31
CA ASP A 26 23.66 -22.49 42.45
C ASP A 26 25.18 -22.65 42.35
N LYS A 27 25.74 -23.69 42.98
CA LYS A 27 27.17 -24.02 42.84
C LYS A 27 27.54 -24.41 41.41
N LYS A 28 26.68 -25.18 40.74
CA LYS A 28 26.86 -25.54 39.32
C LYS A 28 26.74 -24.31 38.41
N GLU A 29 25.86 -23.36 38.73
CA GLU A 29 25.75 -22.08 38.05
C GLU A 29 26.98 -21.18 38.24
N THR A 30 27.61 -21.20 39.44
CA THR A 30 28.85 -20.47 39.68
C THR A 30 30.05 -21.04 38.91
N ASP A 31 30.13 -22.36 38.72
CA ASP A 31 31.17 -22.98 37.88
C ASP A 31 30.91 -22.75 36.38
N ASP A 32 29.65 -22.79 35.93
CA ASP A 32 29.24 -22.44 34.56
C ASP A 32 29.38 -20.93 34.25
N SER A 33 29.59 -20.07 35.25
CA SER A 33 29.76 -18.62 35.07
C SER A 33 31.17 -18.21 34.64
N LYS A 34 32.19 -19.03 34.92
CA LYS A 34 33.61 -18.72 34.64
C LYS A 34 34.05 -19.07 33.21
N SER A 35 33.34 -19.96 32.52
CA SER A 35 33.42 -20.07 31.07
C SER A 35 32.46 -19.04 30.51
N THR A 36 32.90 -18.11 29.65
CA THR A 36 31.95 -17.33 28.84
C THR A 36 31.06 -18.34 28.13
N LYS A 37 29.81 -18.51 28.60
CA LYS A 37 28.85 -19.49 28.08
C LYS A 37 28.93 -19.42 26.56
N ILE A 38 29.32 -20.53 25.93
CA ILE A 38 29.59 -20.64 24.48
C ILE A 38 28.45 -20.00 23.65
N TRP A 39 27.24 -20.04 24.21
CA TRP A 39 26.00 -19.41 23.75
C TRP A 39 26.02 -17.89 23.53
N ASN A 40 26.88 -17.15 24.24
CA ASN A 40 26.98 -15.69 24.17
C ASN A 40 28.18 -15.23 23.32
N ARG A 41 28.97 -16.17 22.78
CA ARG A 41 30.09 -15.83 21.91
C ARG A 41 29.58 -15.31 20.58
N LEU A 42 30.03 -14.12 20.22
CA LEU A 42 29.68 -13.46 18.96
C LEU A 42 30.63 -13.91 17.84
N ASN A 43 30.09 -14.07 16.64
CA ASN A 43 30.87 -14.22 15.42
C ASN A 43 31.38 -12.84 14.93
N LYS A 44 32.22 -12.80 13.88
CA LYS A 44 32.70 -11.55 13.24
C LYS A 44 31.57 -10.61 12.81
N ASN A 45 30.40 -11.17 12.51
CA ASN A 45 29.20 -10.43 12.12
C ASN A 45 28.34 -9.99 13.33
N GLY A 46 28.81 -10.18 14.56
CA GLY A 46 28.06 -9.82 15.78
C GLY A 46 26.86 -10.75 16.07
N LEU A 47 26.84 -11.96 15.53
CA LEU A 47 25.76 -12.93 15.73
C LEU A 47 26.14 -13.99 16.78
N THR A 48 25.22 -14.32 17.67
CA THR A 48 25.31 -15.46 18.59
C THR A 48 24.92 -16.75 17.85
N PRO A 49 25.22 -17.94 18.38
CA PRO A 49 24.80 -19.19 17.77
C PRO A 49 23.27 -19.28 17.54
N LEU A 50 22.48 -18.68 18.42
CA LEU A 50 21.02 -18.65 18.30
C LEU A 50 20.56 -17.67 17.19
N THR A 51 21.10 -16.45 17.16
CA THR A 51 20.74 -15.47 16.13
C THR A 51 21.26 -15.89 14.76
N LEU A 52 22.42 -16.55 14.69
CA LEU A 52 22.95 -17.16 13.47
C LEU A 52 22.06 -18.30 12.95
N ALA A 53 21.53 -19.16 13.84
CA ALA A 53 20.61 -20.21 13.42
C ALA A 53 19.31 -19.63 12.83
N ALA A 54 18.84 -18.49 13.37
CA ALA A 54 17.71 -17.75 12.82
C ALA A 54 18.03 -17.11 11.45
N ASP A 55 19.21 -16.49 11.34
CA ASP A 55 19.68 -15.83 10.11
C ASP A 55 19.85 -16.82 8.95
N LEU A 56 20.37 -18.01 9.24
CA LEU A 56 20.50 -19.10 8.27
C LEU A 56 19.18 -19.84 7.96
N GLY A 57 18.08 -19.51 8.65
CA GLY A 57 16.79 -20.19 8.44
C GLY A 57 16.73 -21.63 8.96
N ARG A 58 17.62 -22.06 9.86
CA ARG A 58 17.70 -23.44 10.35
C ARG A 58 16.72 -23.70 11.51
N ALA A 59 15.45 -23.90 11.20
CA ALA A 59 14.37 -24.11 12.17
C ALA A 59 14.65 -25.20 13.21
N LYS A 60 15.12 -26.38 12.79
CA LYS A 60 15.42 -27.51 13.70
C LYS A 60 16.50 -27.15 14.71
N MET A 61 17.59 -26.53 14.25
CA MET A 61 18.70 -26.10 15.11
C MET A 61 18.25 -25.02 16.10
N LEU A 62 17.45 -24.06 15.63
CA LEU A 62 16.89 -23.02 16.49
C LEU A 62 15.97 -23.60 17.57
N SER A 63 15.09 -24.53 17.21
CA SER A 63 14.20 -25.21 18.17
C SER A 63 14.99 -26.00 19.22
N TRP A 64 16.06 -26.69 18.79
CA TRP A 64 16.95 -27.42 19.69
C TRP A 64 17.66 -26.48 20.67
N LEU A 65 18.21 -25.36 20.16
CA LEU A 65 18.86 -24.35 21.00
C LEU A 65 17.90 -23.74 22.03
N LEU A 66 16.67 -23.43 21.63
CA LEU A 66 15.65 -22.90 22.55
C LEU A 66 15.20 -23.93 23.60
N HIS A 67 15.16 -25.21 23.22
CA HIS A 67 14.84 -26.30 24.11
C HIS A 67 15.95 -26.53 25.14
N GLU A 68 17.22 -26.49 24.73
CA GLU A 68 18.36 -26.70 25.62
C GLU A 68 18.53 -25.54 26.62
N ARG A 69 18.23 -24.31 26.19
CA ARG A 69 18.35 -23.11 27.03
C ARG A 69 17.23 -22.95 28.07
N LYS A 70 16.20 -23.80 28.05
CA LYS A 70 15.05 -23.67 28.95
C LYS A 70 15.37 -24.22 30.34
N LYS A 71 14.84 -23.57 31.38
CA LYS A 71 14.89 -24.08 32.75
C LYS A 71 13.50 -24.54 33.18
N VAL A 72 13.39 -25.71 33.79
CA VAL A 72 12.10 -26.19 34.32
C VAL A 72 11.88 -25.56 35.70
N GLN A 73 10.82 -24.76 35.86
CA GLN A 73 10.46 -24.21 37.18
C GLN A 73 9.86 -25.28 38.06
N TRP A 74 8.88 -25.99 37.49
CA TRP A 74 8.14 -27.05 38.13
C TRP A 74 7.50 -27.91 37.05
N SER A 75 7.29 -29.18 37.38
CA SER A 75 6.50 -30.11 36.57
C SER A 75 5.55 -30.87 37.49
N TYR A 76 4.30 -31.03 37.04
CA TYR A 76 3.27 -31.79 37.72
C TYR A 76 2.54 -32.66 36.70
N GLY A 77 2.84 -33.97 36.72
CA GLY A 77 2.34 -34.92 35.73
C GLY A 77 2.69 -34.45 34.31
N ASN A 78 1.67 -34.20 33.49
CA ASN A 78 1.82 -33.80 32.09
C ASN A 78 1.97 -32.28 31.89
N VAL A 79 1.93 -31.47 32.95
CA VAL A 79 2.03 -30.00 32.86
C VAL A 79 3.37 -29.54 33.44
N SER A 80 4.15 -28.81 32.65
CA SER A 80 5.42 -28.23 33.08
C SER A 80 5.45 -26.72 32.86
N CYS A 81 5.91 -25.97 33.85
CA CYS A 81 6.25 -24.56 33.68
C CYS A 81 7.73 -24.44 33.29
N LEU A 82 7.98 -23.81 32.15
CA LEU A 82 9.31 -23.65 31.54
C LEU A 82 9.68 -22.17 31.53
N LEU A 83 10.88 -21.84 32.00
CA LEU A 83 11.48 -20.51 31.89
C LEU A 83 12.41 -20.51 30.68
N HIS A 84 12.12 -19.61 29.74
CA HIS A 84 13.00 -19.34 28.61
C HIS A 84 13.73 -18.02 28.83
N PRO A 85 15.07 -17.97 28.66
CA PRO A 85 15.80 -16.71 28.71
C PRO A 85 15.44 -15.84 27.51
N LEU A 86 15.18 -14.55 27.76
CA LEU A 86 14.80 -13.57 26.73
C LEU A 86 15.97 -12.77 26.16
N ASP A 87 17.15 -12.86 26.80
CA ASP A 87 18.39 -12.13 26.52
C ASP A 87 18.78 -12.00 25.04
N GLN A 88 18.51 -13.00 24.20
CA GLN A 88 18.79 -12.99 22.75
C GLN A 88 17.52 -13.08 21.90
N LEU A 89 16.39 -13.42 22.52
CA LEU A 89 15.11 -13.58 21.82
C LEU A 89 14.48 -12.21 21.56
N ASP A 90 14.58 -11.34 22.57
CA ASP A 90 13.96 -10.03 22.64
C ASP A 90 14.83 -9.12 23.51
N HIS A 91 15.69 -8.33 22.87
CA HIS A 91 16.58 -7.42 23.59
C HIS A 91 15.79 -6.25 24.20
N ASP A 92 16.08 -5.91 25.46
CA ASP A 92 15.49 -4.73 26.09
C ASP A 92 15.91 -3.44 25.37
N PHE A 93 14.92 -2.62 25.03
CA PHE A 93 15.09 -1.37 24.29
C PHE A 93 15.92 -0.29 25.03
N HIS A 94 16.29 -0.51 26.29
CA HIS A 94 16.99 0.50 27.10
C HIS A 94 18.49 0.62 26.82
N ASN A 95 19.11 -0.33 26.12
CA ASN A 95 20.51 -0.23 25.73
C ASN A 95 20.63 0.43 24.36
N ASP A 96 20.63 1.76 24.40
CA ASP A 96 20.64 2.69 23.27
C ASP A 96 22.02 2.74 22.55
N SER A 97 22.62 1.58 22.30
CA SER A 97 23.81 1.50 21.45
C SER A 97 23.39 1.50 19.99
N GLN A 98 23.98 2.40 19.20
CA GLN A 98 23.76 2.54 17.74
C GLN A 98 23.99 1.24 16.95
N GLN A 99 24.56 0.21 17.58
CA GLN A 99 24.76 -1.13 17.04
C GLN A 99 24.23 -2.20 18.01
N ARG A 100 22.94 -2.14 18.33
CA ARG A 100 22.31 -3.27 19.03
C ARG A 100 22.32 -4.51 18.12
N PRO A 101 22.70 -5.69 18.63
CA PRO A 101 22.54 -6.93 17.87
C PRO A 101 21.06 -7.16 17.56
N LEU A 102 20.77 -7.69 16.37
CA LEU A 102 19.41 -8.01 15.95
C LEU A 102 18.84 -9.12 16.85
N SER A 103 17.64 -8.91 17.36
CA SER A 103 16.93 -9.94 18.13
C SER A 103 16.51 -11.09 17.22
N VAL A 104 16.37 -12.30 17.76
CA VAL A 104 15.87 -13.46 16.99
C VAL A 104 14.54 -13.16 16.30
N ILE A 105 13.64 -12.44 16.98
CA ILE A 105 12.33 -12.05 16.41
C ILE A 105 12.49 -11.11 15.20
N GLU A 106 13.44 -10.18 15.26
CA GLU A 106 13.69 -9.21 14.17
C GLU A 106 14.29 -9.91 12.95
N ILE A 107 15.23 -10.83 13.18
CA ILE A 107 15.81 -11.67 12.12
C ILE A 107 14.73 -12.57 11.50
N MET A 108 13.84 -13.13 12.32
CA MET A 108 12.73 -13.95 11.83
C MET A 108 11.78 -13.16 10.93
N ILE A 109 11.46 -11.91 11.30
CA ILE A 109 10.63 -11.01 10.48
C ILE A 109 11.36 -10.66 9.17
N LYS A 110 12.66 -10.36 9.23
CA LYS A 110 13.47 -10.03 8.05
C LYS A 110 13.54 -11.19 7.06
N ASN A 111 13.73 -12.41 7.54
CA ASN A 111 13.88 -13.60 6.68
C ASN A 111 12.53 -14.13 6.16
N ASN A 112 11.41 -13.71 6.74
CA ASN A 112 10.05 -14.09 6.33
C ASN A 112 9.84 -15.61 6.13
N ASN A 113 10.53 -16.43 6.93
CA ASN A 113 10.47 -17.89 6.84
C ASN A 113 9.48 -18.43 7.87
N PRO A 114 8.34 -19.03 7.46
CA PRO A 114 7.32 -19.53 8.39
C PRO A 114 7.83 -20.70 9.24
N GLU A 115 8.82 -21.44 8.76
CA GLU A 115 9.41 -22.58 9.48
C GLU A 115 10.17 -22.19 10.75
N LEU A 116 10.63 -20.93 10.86
CA LEU A 116 11.33 -20.41 12.04
C LEU A 116 10.39 -20.13 13.22
N VAL A 117 9.07 -20.10 12.98
CA VAL A 117 8.08 -19.74 14.00
C VAL A 117 7.93 -20.88 15.02
N HIS A 118 8.58 -20.70 16.17
CA HIS A 118 8.52 -21.64 17.29
C HIS A 118 7.40 -21.29 18.28
N SER A 119 6.83 -22.27 18.99
CA SER A 119 5.74 -22.07 19.96
C SER A 119 6.02 -20.98 21.00
N ILE A 120 7.27 -20.83 21.43
CA ILE A 120 7.71 -19.81 22.40
C ILE A 120 7.57 -18.40 21.81
N THR A 121 8.00 -18.22 20.55
CA THR A 121 7.91 -16.93 19.86
C THR A 121 6.45 -16.51 19.67
N ILE A 122 5.55 -17.45 19.36
CA ILE A 122 4.11 -17.21 19.29
C ILE A 122 3.57 -16.74 20.66
N SER A 123 3.90 -17.44 21.74
CA SER A 123 3.44 -17.07 23.09
C SER A 123 3.95 -15.69 23.52
N LEU A 124 5.20 -15.35 23.17
CA LEU A 124 5.78 -14.05 23.45
C LEU A 124 5.09 -12.93 22.66
N ILE A 125 4.86 -13.14 21.36
CA ILE A 125 4.16 -12.19 20.50
C ILE A 125 2.71 -11.98 20.98
N ASP A 126 2.02 -13.04 21.38
CA ASP A 126 0.65 -12.95 21.91
C ASP A 126 0.59 -12.13 23.21
N LYS A 127 1.56 -12.30 24.12
CA LYS A 127 1.70 -11.45 25.31
C LYS A 127 1.95 -9.99 24.93
N LYS A 128 2.92 -9.72 24.04
CA LYS A 128 3.20 -8.35 23.56
C LYS A 128 1.98 -7.71 22.90
N TRP A 129 1.23 -8.49 22.13
CA TRP A 129 0.00 -8.06 21.47
C TRP A 129 -1.04 -7.61 22.49
N LYS A 130 -1.34 -8.47 23.48
CA LYS A 130 -2.38 -8.22 24.48
C LYS A 130 -2.07 -7.01 25.39
N TYR A 131 -0.82 -6.84 25.80
CA TYR A 131 -0.46 -5.80 26.76
C TYR A 131 -0.11 -4.46 26.10
N PHE A 132 0.60 -4.47 24.96
CA PHE A 132 1.19 -3.26 24.39
C PHE A 132 0.65 -2.95 22.99
N ALA A 133 0.79 -3.89 22.05
CA ALA A 133 0.57 -3.59 20.64
C ALA A 133 -0.89 -3.26 20.32
N TYR A 134 -1.85 -3.96 20.92
CA TYR A 134 -3.27 -3.71 20.68
C TYR A 134 -3.69 -2.28 21.05
N ARG A 135 -3.20 -1.75 22.19
CA ARG A 135 -3.51 -0.39 22.62
C ARG A 135 -2.93 0.66 21.67
N ILE A 136 -1.70 0.44 21.21
CA ILE A 136 -1.04 1.35 20.26
C ILE A 136 -1.74 1.32 18.91
N LEU A 137 -2.10 0.12 18.42
CA LEU A 137 -2.82 -0.03 17.17
C LEU A 137 -4.18 0.67 17.24
N LEU A 138 -4.95 0.46 18.31
CA LEU A 138 -6.25 1.10 18.49
C LEU A 138 -6.14 2.63 18.55
N ARG A 139 -5.13 3.16 19.26
CA ARG A 139 -4.88 4.60 19.28
C ARG A 139 -4.52 5.14 17.90
N ARG A 140 -3.66 4.45 17.14
CA ARG A 140 -3.32 4.83 15.76
C ARG A 140 -4.55 4.78 14.86
N PHE A 141 -5.35 3.72 14.95
CA PHE A 141 -6.60 3.56 14.20
C PHE A 141 -7.56 4.71 14.46
N LEU A 142 -7.82 5.05 15.72
CA LEU A 142 -8.73 6.15 16.06
C LEU A 142 -8.23 7.49 15.51
N ILE A 143 -6.93 7.81 15.69
CA ILE A 143 -6.35 9.04 15.17
C ILE A 143 -6.49 9.11 13.64
N THR A 144 -6.17 8.02 12.92
CA THR A 144 -6.30 7.97 11.46
C THR A 144 -7.76 8.03 11.01
N PHE A 145 -8.67 7.34 11.70
CA PHE A 145 -10.10 7.35 11.37
C PHE A 145 -10.71 8.75 11.52
N PHE A 146 -10.43 9.44 12.63
CA PHE A 146 -10.88 10.82 12.81
C PHE A 146 -10.23 11.78 11.81
N TYR A 147 -8.95 11.59 11.48
CA TYR A 147 -8.30 12.37 10.43
C TYR A 147 -8.97 12.20 9.07
N LEU A 148 -9.35 10.96 8.69
CA LEU A 148 -10.09 10.70 7.45
C LEU A 148 -11.52 11.25 7.48
N LEU A 149 -12.19 11.26 8.64
CA LEU A 149 -13.49 11.90 8.79
C LEU A 149 -13.40 13.43 8.63
N ILE A 150 -12.38 14.07 9.21
CA ILE A 150 -12.13 15.50 9.02
C ILE A 150 -11.84 15.77 7.54
N PHE A 151 -11.01 14.96 6.89
CA PHE A 151 -10.73 15.06 5.47
C PHE A 151 -12.02 14.93 4.62
N LEU A 152 -12.85 13.92 4.89
CA LEU A 152 -14.14 13.73 4.23
C LEU A 152 -15.06 14.95 4.45
N GLY A 153 -15.16 15.43 5.69
CA GLY A 153 -15.92 16.64 6.00
C GLY A 153 -15.45 17.84 5.19
N THR A 154 -14.14 18.09 5.11
CA THR A 154 -13.58 19.21 4.32
C THR A 154 -13.82 19.09 2.81
N THR A 155 -13.86 17.87 2.27
CA THR A 155 -14.12 17.65 0.84
C THR A 155 -15.60 17.84 0.51
N ILE A 156 -16.51 17.37 1.37
CA ILE A 156 -17.95 17.60 1.22
C ILE A 156 -18.29 19.09 1.35
N LEU A 157 -17.78 19.76 2.40
CA LEU A 157 -18.01 21.19 2.63
C LEU A 157 -17.45 22.05 1.49
N ARG A 158 -16.43 21.57 0.79
CA ARG A 158 -15.94 22.26 -0.40
C ARG A 158 -16.89 22.09 -1.58
N GLN A 159 -17.41 20.88 -1.81
CA GLN A 159 -18.28 20.62 -2.95
C GLN A 159 -19.57 21.44 -2.87
N THR A 160 -20.19 21.53 -1.70
CA THR A 160 -21.38 22.35 -1.47
C THR A 160 -21.13 23.85 -1.74
N ARG A 161 -19.92 24.35 -1.49
CA ARG A 161 -19.50 25.73 -1.82
C ARG A 161 -19.40 25.95 -3.34
N SER A 162 -18.89 24.97 -4.08
CA SER A 162 -18.73 25.07 -5.53
C SER A 162 -20.08 25.10 -6.25
N GLU A 163 -21.06 24.35 -5.74
CA GLU A 163 -22.43 24.33 -6.28
C GLU A 163 -23.12 25.68 -6.01
N THR A 164 -23.00 26.23 -4.81
CA THR A 164 -23.59 27.55 -4.48
C THR A 164 -23.01 28.70 -5.31
N THR A 165 -21.70 28.70 -5.63
CA THR A 165 -21.11 29.72 -6.52
C THR A 165 -21.52 29.57 -7.99
N SER A 166 -21.96 28.39 -8.40
CA SER A 166 -22.43 28.15 -9.78
C SER A 166 -23.87 28.65 -9.98
N ASP A 167 -24.67 28.65 -8.91
CA ASP A 167 -26.08 29.05 -8.89
C ASP A 167 -26.30 30.54 -8.57
N GLU A 168 -25.24 31.35 -8.40
CA GLU A 168 -25.32 32.81 -8.13
C GLU A 168 -25.94 33.64 -9.29
N ASN A 169 -26.40 33.02 -10.37
CA ASN A 169 -27.27 33.65 -11.37
C ASN A 169 -28.78 33.54 -11.07
N ALA A 170 -29.19 32.90 -9.97
CA ALA A 170 -30.58 32.83 -9.53
C ALA A 170 -30.78 33.56 -8.19
N GLU A 171 -31.19 34.82 -8.31
CA GLU A 171 -31.97 35.65 -7.38
C GLU A 171 -31.71 35.61 -5.85
N GLU A 172 -31.39 36.81 -5.35
CA GLU A 172 -31.59 37.31 -3.99
C GLU A 172 -32.55 36.50 -3.09
N ALA A 173 -32.02 35.83 -2.07
CA ALA A 173 -32.84 35.38 -0.95
C ALA A 173 -32.08 35.44 0.39
N VAL A 174 -32.63 36.26 1.28
CA VAL A 174 -32.51 36.27 2.75
C VAL A 174 -31.29 36.97 3.37
N LEU A 175 -31.57 38.19 3.79
CA LEU A 175 -30.70 39.13 4.47
C LEU A 175 -30.39 38.72 5.93
N THR A 176 -29.13 38.97 6.28
CA THR A 176 -28.53 39.21 7.61
C THR A 176 -28.21 38.05 8.56
N ASP A 177 -28.93 36.91 8.57
CA ASP A 177 -28.52 35.75 9.39
C ASP A 177 -27.50 34.85 8.66
N ASP A 178 -27.57 34.83 7.33
CA ASP A 178 -26.70 34.02 6.47
C ASP A 178 -25.28 34.55 6.34
N LYS A 179 -25.02 35.85 6.56
CA LYS A 179 -23.64 36.38 6.50
C LYS A 179 -22.78 35.85 7.64
N LEU A 180 -23.34 35.72 8.84
CA LEU A 180 -22.64 35.17 10.00
C LEU A 180 -22.46 33.66 9.85
N SER A 181 -23.51 32.93 9.43
CA SER A 181 -23.45 31.51 9.08
C SER A 181 -22.38 31.22 8.02
N ASN A 182 -22.36 31.99 6.93
CA ASN A 182 -21.39 31.86 5.84
C ASN A 182 -19.96 32.23 6.27
N ALA A 183 -19.77 33.22 7.13
CA ALA A 183 -18.47 33.55 7.69
C ALA A 183 -17.95 32.43 8.61
N LEU A 184 -18.81 31.89 9.48
CA LEU A 184 -18.48 30.74 10.32
C LEU A 184 -18.12 29.51 9.48
N TYR A 185 -18.86 29.27 8.40
CA TYR A 185 -18.59 28.20 7.45
C TYR A 185 -17.21 28.33 6.80
N GLN A 186 -16.84 29.54 6.34
CA GLN A 186 -15.53 29.81 5.75
C GLN A 186 -14.39 29.58 6.75
N ILE A 187 -14.58 30.02 8.00
CA ILE A 187 -13.60 29.82 9.07
C ILE A 187 -13.44 28.31 9.36
N ILE A 188 -14.55 27.58 9.52
CA ILE A 188 -14.53 26.13 9.81
C ILE A 188 -13.88 25.36 8.66
N SER A 189 -14.25 25.64 7.41
CA SER A 189 -13.67 25.01 6.23
C SER A 189 -12.17 25.33 6.07
N GLY A 190 -11.78 26.58 6.29
CA GLY A 190 -10.38 27.02 6.27
C GLY A 190 -9.54 26.34 7.36
N CYS A 191 -10.06 26.28 8.60
CA CYS A 191 -9.43 25.55 9.71
C CYS A 191 -9.31 24.06 9.39
N GLY A 192 -10.35 23.44 8.84
CA GLY A 192 -10.33 22.03 8.42
C GLY A 192 -9.25 21.75 7.37
N ARG A 193 -9.15 22.59 6.34
CA ARG A 193 -8.08 22.50 5.32
C ARG A 193 -6.69 22.62 5.95
N ALA A 194 -6.49 23.59 6.84
CA ALA A 194 -5.22 23.77 7.54
C ALA A 194 -4.84 22.54 8.38
N ILE A 195 -5.80 21.92 9.08
CA ILE A 195 -5.60 20.68 9.85
C ILE A 195 -5.21 19.52 8.94
N VAL A 196 -5.90 19.35 7.80
CA VAL A 196 -5.60 18.29 6.82
C VAL A 196 -4.17 18.43 6.28
N ILE A 197 -3.77 19.64 5.89
CA ILE A 197 -2.42 19.94 5.37
C ILE A 197 -1.36 19.72 6.46
N LEU A 198 -1.59 20.22 7.68
CA LEU A 198 -0.68 20.04 8.79
C LEU A 198 -0.51 18.56 9.14
N GLY A 199 -1.61 17.79 9.18
CA GLY A 199 -1.58 16.35 9.40
C GLY A 199 -0.81 15.60 8.31
N ALA A 200 -1.01 15.97 7.04
CA ALA A 200 -0.27 15.40 5.92
C ALA A 200 1.24 15.69 6.02
N LEU A 201 1.61 16.91 6.41
CA LEU A 201 3.00 17.33 6.62
C LEU A 201 3.68 16.56 7.76
N LEU A 202 3.00 16.40 8.89
CA LEU A 202 3.53 15.63 10.04
C LEU A 202 3.69 14.15 9.69
N LYS A 203 2.72 13.57 8.96
CA LYS A 203 2.80 12.18 8.48
C LYS A 203 3.95 12.02 7.48
N SER A 204 4.09 12.93 6.51
CA SER A 204 5.20 12.87 5.55
C SER A 204 6.55 13.05 6.23
N ALA A 205 6.68 13.92 7.23
CA ALA A 205 7.92 14.09 7.99
C ALA A 205 8.33 12.79 8.72
N ARG A 206 7.34 12.07 9.27
CA ARG A 206 7.56 10.76 9.89
C ARG A 206 8.00 9.71 8.88
N GLU A 207 7.34 9.63 7.72
CA GLU A 207 7.74 8.73 6.64
C GLU A 207 9.15 9.04 6.13
N ILE A 208 9.49 10.33 5.96
CA ILE A 208 10.83 10.77 5.53
C ILE A 208 11.89 10.38 6.56
N HIS A 209 11.59 10.52 7.85
CA HIS A 209 12.49 10.08 8.90
C HIS A 209 12.72 8.56 8.84
N GLU A 210 11.66 7.77 8.65
CA GLU A 210 11.74 6.31 8.52
C GLU A 210 12.49 5.87 7.25
N MET A 211 12.25 6.53 6.13
CA MET A 211 13.01 6.31 4.89
C MET A 211 14.51 6.59 5.07
N ARG A 212 14.86 7.62 5.85
CA ARG A 212 16.26 7.96 6.15
C ARG A 212 16.93 6.96 7.10
N THR A 213 16.21 6.44 8.08
CA THR A 213 16.78 5.49 9.07
C THR A 213 16.93 4.09 8.50
N LEU A 214 15.96 3.60 7.73
CA LEU A 214 16.00 2.26 7.14
C LEU A 214 16.83 2.21 5.84
N GLY A 215 16.99 3.35 5.17
CA GLY A 215 17.59 3.47 3.84
C GLY A 215 16.56 3.29 2.73
N LEU A 216 16.64 4.13 1.70
CA LEU A 216 15.63 4.24 0.63
C LEU A 216 15.40 2.91 -0.12
N TRP A 217 16.48 2.16 -0.40
CA TRP A 217 16.39 0.86 -1.06
C TRP A 217 15.71 -0.21 -0.22
N ASN A 218 15.98 -0.24 1.10
CA ASN A 218 15.33 -1.19 2.01
C ASN A 218 13.85 -0.81 2.22
N TYR A 219 13.53 0.48 2.22
CA TYR A 219 12.16 0.96 2.32
C TYR A 219 11.31 0.54 1.12
N ILE A 220 11.86 0.65 -0.10
CA ILE A 220 11.17 0.23 -1.33
C ILE A 220 11.11 -1.29 -1.46
N ASN A 221 12.20 -2.01 -1.14
CA ASN A 221 12.24 -3.47 -1.19
C ASN A 221 11.63 -4.15 0.05
N SER A 222 10.97 -3.38 0.93
CA SER A 222 10.21 -3.95 2.03
C SER A 222 9.17 -4.92 1.48
N THR A 223 8.98 -6.07 2.13
CA THR A 223 8.08 -7.12 1.64
C THR A 223 6.81 -7.18 2.51
N GLY A 224 5.68 -7.50 1.89
CA GLY A 224 4.43 -7.81 2.59
C GLY A 224 3.66 -6.58 3.08
N SER A 225 3.21 -6.62 4.34
CA SER A 225 2.33 -5.59 4.91
C SER A 225 2.98 -4.21 5.05
N ILE A 226 4.30 -4.16 5.25
CA ILE A 226 5.04 -2.91 5.46
C ILE A 226 5.08 -2.12 4.16
N PHE A 227 5.34 -2.80 3.04
CA PHE A 227 5.28 -2.20 1.71
C PHE A 227 3.93 -1.54 1.43
N LEU A 228 2.84 -2.23 1.76
CA LEU A 228 1.49 -1.72 1.53
C LEU A 228 1.19 -0.49 2.39
N GLU A 229 1.60 -0.48 3.67
CA GLU A 229 1.48 0.72 4.50
C GLU A 229 2.23 1.90 3.87
N ASN A 230 3.50 1.68 3.54
CA ASN A 230 4.39 2.70 2.99
C ASN A 230 3.86 3.26 1.67
N PHE A 231 3.42 2.38 0.77
CA PHE A 231 2.87 2.76 -0.53
C PHE A 231 1.57 3.56 -0.39
N LEU A 232 0.62 3.11 0.43
CA LEU A 232 -0.66 3.80 0.63
C LEU A 232 -0.48 5.13 1.39
N ALA A 233 0.38 5.17 2.41
CA ALA A 233 0.68 6.39 3.14
C ALA A 233 1.37 7.44 2.26
N CYS A 234 2.37 7.03 1.48
CA CYS A 234 3.10 7.92 0.59
C CYS A 234 2.21 8.45 -0.56
N SER A 235 1.40 7.57 -1.17
CA SER A 235 0.43 7.99 -2.20
C SER A 235 -0.64 8.92 -1.65
N PHE A 236 -1.12 8.71 -0.42
CA PHE A 236 -2.04 9.65 0.23
C PHE A 236 -1.40 11.03 0.47
N CYS A 237 -0.19 11.08 1.05
CA CYS A 237 0.51 12.34 1.31
C CYS A 237 0.79 13.12 0.01
N THR A 238 1.28 12.44 -1.04
CA THR A 238 1.54 13.07 -2.34
C THR A 238 0.25 13.54 -3.01
N GLY A 239 -0.87 12.82 -2.87
CA GLY A 239 -2.19 13.26 -3.31
C GLY A 239 -2.64 14.56 -2.67
N ILE A 240 -2.45 14.72 -1.36
CA ILE A 240 -2.77 15.98 -0.66
C ILE A 240 -1.89 17.13 -1.13
N PHE A 241 -0.57 16.92 -1.27
CA PHE A 241 0.33 17.97 -1.73
C PHE A 241 0.06 18.39 -3.18
N THR A 242 -0.21 17.43 -4.07
CA THR A 242 -0.58 17.73 -5.46
C THR A 242 -1.90 18.49 -5.54
N ALA A 243 -2.90 18.15 -4.73
CA ALA A 243 -4.12 18.93 -4.62
C ALA A 243 -3.84 20.39 -4.18
N GLN A 244 -2.92 20.62 -3.23
CA GLN A 244 -2.53 21.98 -2.85
C GLN A 244 -1.83 22.73 -3.99
N ILE A 245 -1.01 22.04 -4.80
CA ILE A 245 -0.37 22.65 -5.98
C ILE A 245 -1.44 23.09 -6.98
N PHE A 246 -2.42 22.24 -7.30
CA PHE A 246 -3.52 22.60 -8.21
C PHE A 246 -4.41 23.71 -7.67
N HIS A 247 -4.56 23.80 -6.34
CA HIS A 247 -5.23 24.91 -5.69
C HIS A 247 -4.51 26.24 -5.95
N LEU A 248 -3.17 26.26 -5.87
CA LEU A 248 -2.35 27.45 -6.14
C LEU A 248 -2.44 27.91 -7.61
N PHE A 249 -2.67 26.98 -8.54
CA PHE A 249 -2.87 27.28 -9.96
C PHE A 249 -4.35 27.54 -10.32
N GLU A 250 -5.25 27.62 -9.33
CA GLU A 250 -6.70 27.88 -9.51
C GLU A 250 -7.43 26.85 -10.41
N MET A 251 -6.86 25.64 -10.55
CA MET A 251 -7.41 24.57 -11.40
C MET A 251 -8.40 23.68 -10.62
N GLN A 252 -9.60 24.21 -10.36
CA GLN A 252 -10.60 23.58 -9.47
C GLN A 252 -11.03 22.16 -9.88
N GLN A 253 -11.18 21.89 -11.18
CA GLN A 253 -11.60 20.57 -11.68
C GLN A 253 -10.55 19.48 -11.38
N HIS A 254 -9.27 19.76 -11.67
CA HIS A 254 -8.18 18.82 -11.42
C HIS A 254 -7.93 18.61 -9.92
N GLU A 255 -8.07 19.67 -9.12
CA GLU A 255 -7.97 19.58 -7.67
C GLU A 255 -9.04 18.63 -7.09
N THR A 256 -10.30 18.74 -7.54
CA THR A 256 -11.39 17.87 -7.08
C THR A 256 -11.17 16.42 -7.49
N LEU A 257 -10.70 16.17 -8.72
CA LEU A 257 -10.36 14.83 -9.19
C LEU A 257 -9.28 14.17 -8.33
N ILE A 258 -8.20 14.89 -8.02
CA ILE A 258 -7.10 14.35 -7.22
C ILE A 258 -7.54 14.08 -5.78
N LEU A 259 -8.37 14.95 -5.20
CA LEU A 259 -8.94 14.70 -3.88
C LEU A 259 -9.85 13.48 -3.86
N ALA A 260 -10.60 13.21 -4.92
CA ALA A 260 -11.41 12.00 -5.04
C ALA A 260 -10.53 10.73 -5.05
N PHE A 261 -9.46 10.71 -5.84
CA PHE A 261 -8.50 9.60 -5.83
C PHE A 261 -7.80 9.46 -4.47
N THR A 262 -7.40 10.57 -3.87
CA THR A 262 -6.76 10.60 -2.54
C THR A 262 -7.70 10.08 -1.46
N SER A 263 -9.00 10.35 -1.57
CA SER A 263 -10.02 9.79 -0.68
C SER A 263 -10.10 8.28 -0.77
N LEU A 264 -10.12 7.72 -1.99
CA LEU A 264 -10.13 6.27 -2.20
C LEU A 264 -8.90 5.62 -1.57
N ILE A 265 -7.72 6.20 -1.79
CA ILE A 265 -6.46 5.73 -1.20
C ILE A 265 -6.52 5.82 0.34
N GLY A 266 -7.00 6.94 0.88
CA GLY A 266 -7.12 7.16 2.33
C GLY A 266 -8.02 6.14 3.01
N TRP A 267 -9.20 5.84 2.44
CA TRP A 267 -10.09 4.81 2.98
C TRP A 267 -9.52 3.40 2.79
N SER A 268 -8.81 3.13 1.70
CA SER A 268 -8.12 1.85 1.51
C SER A 268 -7.02 1.60 2.55
N TYR A 269 -6.36 2.66 3.04
CA TYR A 269 -5.39 2.58 4.14
C TYR A 269 -6.01 2.00 5.44
N MET A 270 -7.33 2.10 5.63
CA MET A 270 -8.00 1.53 6.80
C MET A 270 -7.89 0.00 6.87
N PHE A 271 -7.74 -0.69 5.73
CA PHE A 271 -7.55 -2.14 5.72
C PHE A 271 -6.24 -2.57 6.40
N PHE A 272 -5.24 -1.69 6.48
CA PHE A 272 -4.01 -1.97 7.22
C PHE A 272 -4.30 -2.24 8.70
N PHE A 273 -5.21 -1.49 9.33
CA PHE A 273 -5.55 -1.68 10.75
C PHE A 273 -6.34 -2.96 11.03
N ILE A 274 -6.97 -3.53 10.01
CA ILE A 274 -7.76 -4.74 10.11
C ILE A 274 -6.89 -6.00 9.88
N MET A 275 -5.73 -5.84 9.25
CA MET A 275 -4.81 -6.94 8.92
C MET A 275 -4.31 -7.77 10.13
N PRO A 276 -4.01 -7.18 11.30
CA PRO A 276 -3.48 -7.96 12.43
C PRO A 276 -4.48 -8.92 13.09
N PHE A 277 -5.77 -8.82 12.78
CA PHE A 277 -6.79 -9.69 13.37
C PHE A 277 -6.79 -11.08 12.71
N ARG A 278 -6.85 -12.14 13.53
CA ARG A 278 -6.80 -13.53 13.05
C ARG A 278 -7.92 -13.89 12.06
N PHE A 279 -9.09 -13.30 12.21
CA PHE A 279 -10.25 -13.58 11.35
C PHE A 279 -10.15 -12.82 10.01
N THR A 280 -9.86 -11.52 10.05
CA THR A 280 -9.92 -10.67 8.86
C THR A 280 -8.59 -10.50 8.13
N GLY A 281 -7.47 -10.76 8.81
CA GLY A 281 -6.12 -10.63 8.26
C GLY A 281 -5.87 -11.45 7.00
N PRO A 282 -6.13 -12.78 7.00
CA PRO A 282 -5.96 -13.61 5.82
C PRO A 282 -6.80 -13.13 4.62
N PHE A 283 -8.01 -12.64 4.87
CA PHE A 283 -8.89 -12.08 3.84
C PHE A 283 -8.31 -10.81 3.22
N VAL A 284 -7.82 -9.88 4.04
CA VAL A 284 -7.17 -8.64 3.56
C VAL A 284 -5.92 -8.96 2.75
N ILE A 285 -5.06 -9.87 3.22
CA ILE A 285 -3.86 -10.31 2.49
C ILE A 285 -4.22 -10.96 1.15
N MET A 286 -5.31 -11.74 1.11
CA MET A 286 -5.80 -12.36 -0.12
C MET A 286 -6.24 -11.32 -1.15
N ILE A 287 -7.03 -10.32 -0.74
CA ILE A 287 -7.45 -9.21 -1.63
C ILE A 287 -6.23 -8.50 -2.21
N TYR A 288 -5.25 -8.15 -1.38
CA TYR A 288 -4.04 -7.47 -1.86
C TYR A 288 -3.26 -8.30 -2.87
N LYS A 289 -3.11 -9.61 -2.62
CA LYS A 289 -2.43 -10.50 -3.55
C LYS A 289 -3.19 -10.62 -4.88
N MET A 290 -4.52 -10.73 -4.84
CA MET A 290 -5.35 -10.77 -6.05
C MET A 290 -5.22 -9.46 -6.85
N LEU A 291 -5.25 -8.31 -6.18
CA LEU A 291 -5.18 -7.00 -6.86
C LEU A 291 -3.81 -6.74 -7.52
N PHE A 292 -2.71 -7.01 -6.81
CA PHE A 292 -1.38 -6.73 -7.36
C PHE A 292 -0.88 -7.80 -8.32
N ASN A 293 -1.12 -9.09 -8.06
CA ASN A 293 -0.58 -10.13 -8.94
C ASN A 293 -1.48 -10.45 -10.12
N ASP A 294 -2.80 -10.50 -9.92
CA ASP A 294 -3.72 -11.01 -10.94
C ASP A 294 -4.34 -9.86 -11.74
N VAL A 295 -4.89 -8.85 -11.06
CA VAL A 295 -5.55 -7.71 -11.74
C VAL A 295 -4.56 -6.87 -12.53
N LEU A 296 -3.35 -6.59 -12.04
CA LEU A 296 -2.37 -5.83 -12.83
C LEU A 296 -1.98 -6.54 -14.13
N ARG A 297 -1.79 -7.87 -14.11
CA ARG A 297 -1.52 -8.65 -15.33
C ARG A 297 -2.68 -8.57 -16.32
N PHE A 298 -3.90 -8.67 -15.80
CA PHE A 298 -5.10 -8.50 -16.62
C PHE A 298 -5.19 -7.09 -17.22
N CYS A 299 -4.95 -6.04 -16.44
CA CYS A 299 -4.98 -4.65 -16.90
C CYS A 299 -3.94 -4.39 -18.00
N ILE A 300 -2.74 -4.95 -17.91
CA ILE A 300 -1.71 -4.82 -18.95
C ILE A 300 -2.21 -5.42 -20.27
N ILE A 301 -2.71 -6.66 -20.24
CA ILE A 301 -3.23 -7.34 -21.43
C ILE A 301 -4.43 -6.57 -22.00
N TYR A 302 -5.36 -6.16 -21.14
CA TYR A 302 -6.55 -5.41 -21.51
C TYR A 302 -6.21 -4.07 -22.18
N THR A 303 -5.20 -3.35 -21.68
CA THR A 303 -4.77 -2.07 -22.26
C THR A 303 -4.20 -2.24 -23.67
N ILE A 304 -3.42 -3.30 -23.93
CA ILE A 304 -2.91 -3.61 -25.27
C ILE A 304 -4.06 -3.87 -26.24
N PHE A 305 -5.04 -4.67 -25.84
CA PHE A 305 -6.22 -4.92 -26.66
C PHE A 305 -7.03 -3.64 -26.92
N LEU A 306 -7.28 -2.84 -25.87
CA LEU A 306 -8.06 -1.61 -25.99
C LEU A 306 -7.35 -0.59 -26.89
N ALA A 307 -6.02 -0.47 -26.82
CA ALA A 307 -5.26 0.37 -27.73
C ALA A 307 -5.39 -0.08 -29.19
N GLY A 308 -5.28 -1.37 -29.47
CA GLY A 308 -5.44 -1.92 -30.82
C GLY A 308 -6.84 -1.68 -31.40
N PHE A 309 -7.88 -1.94 -30.62
CA PHE A 309 -9.25 -1.67 -31.05
C PHE A 309 -9.54 -0.18 -31.19
N SER A 310 -9.07 0.67 -30.26
CA SER A 310 -9.20 2.13 -30.34
C SER A 310 -8.62 2.66 -31.65
N GLN A 311 -7.42 2.19 -32.03
CA GLN A 311 -6.79 2.59 -33.29
C GLN A 311 -7.56 2.08 -34.51
N SER A 312 -8.04 0.83 -34.50
CA SER A 312 -8.84 0.27 -35.60
C SER A 312 -10.14 1.04 -35.81
N PHE A 313 -10.85 1.38 -34.72
CA PHE A 313 -12.08 2.17 -34.80
C PHE A 313 -11.82 3.61 -35.23
N PHE A 314 -10.72 4.22 -34.78
CA PHE A 314 -10.34 5.57 -35.20
C PHE A 314 -10.16 5.67 -36.73
N ILE A 315 -9.53 4.67 -37.35
CA ILE A 315 -9.36 4.61 -38.82
C ILE A 315 -10.72 4.44 -39.50
N LEU A 316 -11.53 3.47 -39.04
CA LEU A 316 -12.84 3.18 -39.65
C LEU A 316 -13.79 4.38 -39.60
N PHE A 317 -13.83 5.10 -38.48
CA PHE A 317 -14.68 6.30 -38.37
C PHE A 317 -14.18 7.45 -39.24
N ASN A 318 -12.87 7.66 -39.35
CA ASN A 318 -12.31 8.65 -40.27
C ASN A 318 -12.61 8.33 -41.74
N GLU A 319 -12.55 7.05 -42.14
CA GLU A 319 -12.92 6.63 -43.49
C GLU A 319 -14.40 6.86 -43.79
N ASN A 320 -15.28 6.52 -42.86
CA ASN A 320 -16.72 6.77 -43.00
C ASN A 320 -17.05 8.26 -43.06
N GLU A 321 -16.38 9.12 -42.27
CA GLU A 321 -16.55 10.57 -42.38
C GLU A 321 -16.08 11.10 -43.73
N ARG A 322 -14.92 10.64 -44.23
CA ARG A 322 -14.43 11.00 -45.56
C ARG A 322 -15.36 10.52 -46.67
N ALA A 323 -15.86 9.29 -46.58
CA ALA A 323 -16.79 8.72 -47.55
C ALA A 323 -18.13 9.46 -47.54
N ARG A 324 -18.64 9.85 -46.35
CA ARG A 324 -19.85 10.66 -46.23
C ARG A 324 -19.69 12.04 -46.86
N ILE A 325 -18.57 12.73 -46.59
CA ILE A 325 -18.26 14.02 -47.22
C ILE A 325 -18.17 13.88 -48.75
N ALA A 326 -17.53 12.82 -49.25
CA ALA A 326 -17.43 12.55 -50.68
C ALA A 326 -18.80 12.30 -51.33
N LEU A 327 -19.69 11.53 -50.69
CA LEU A 327 -21.05 11.27 -51.17
C LEU A 327 -21.93 12.52 -51.12
N ASP A 328 -21.81 13.35 -50.08
CA ASP A 328 -22.53 14.62 -49.98
C ASP A 328 -22.07 15.60 -51.08
N LEU A 329 -20.77 15.64 -51.38
CA LEU A 329 -20.22 16.38 -52.52
C LEU A 329 -20.74 15.85 -53.86
N GLU A 330 -20.78 14.52 -54.06
CA GLU A 330 -21.28 13.91 -55.29
C GLU A 330 -22.78 14.19 -55.50
N ASN A 331 -23.59 14.09 -54.44
CA ASN A 331 -25.02 14.40 -54.48
C ASN A 331 -25.29 15.89 -54.78
N GLY A 332 -24.39 16.79 -54.37
CA GLY A 332 -24.46 18.22 -54.69
C GLY A 332 -24.22 18.54 -56.18
N ILE A 333 -23.65 17.61 -56.96
CA ILE A 333 -23.32 17.82 -58.38
C ILE A 333 -24.45 17.31 -59.28
N SER A 334 -25.09 18.22 -60.03
CA SER A 334 -26.16 17.87 -60.99
C SER A 334 -25.68 16.88 -62.07
N LYS A 335 -26.48 15.83 -62.34
CA LYS A 335 -26.18 14.74 -63.30
C LYS A 335 -25.76 15.23 -64.69
N SER A 336 -26.30 16.36 -65.17
CA SER A 336 -25.96 16.93 -66.48
C SER A 336 -24.57 17.57 -66.55
N LYS A 337 -23.97 17.95 -65.41
CA LYS A 337 -22.65 18.61 -65.33
C LYS A 337 -21.48 17.65 -65.13
N ARG A 338 -21.73 16.37 -64.79
CA ARG A 338 -20.67 15.38 -64.48
C ARG A 338 -19.74 15.07 -65.66
N GLY A 339 -20.24 15.11 -66.90
CA GLY A 339 -19.45 14.78 -68.10
C GLY A 339 -18.73 15.97 -68.76
N LEU A 340 -18.98 17.21 -68.32
CA LEU A 340 -18.50 18.43 -68.98
C LEU A 340 -17.27 19.06 -68.31
N SER A 341 -16.79 18.50 -67.19
CA SER A 341 -15.79 19.13 -66.32
C SER A 341 -14.36 18.60 -66.49
N PHE A 342 -14.00 18.04 -67.66
CA PHE A 342 -12.66 17.48 -67.86
C PHE A 342 -11.53 18.53 -67.93
N ASN A 343 -11.83 19.82 -68.11
CA ASN A 343 -10.83 20.89 -68.24
C ASN A 343 -10.91 21.98 -67.16
N LYS A 344 -11.64 21.72 -66.06
CA LYS A 344 -11.83 22.69 -64.97
C LYS A 344 -11.13 22.19 -63.71
N TYR A 345 -10.22 22.99 -63.18
CA TYR A 345 -9.46 22.72 -61.95
C TYR A 345 -10.26 23.01 -60.67
N TRP A 346 -11.55 23.36 -60.78
CA TRP A 346 -12.42 23.65 -59.63
C TRP A 346 -13.89 23.35 -59.93
N VAL A 347 -14.63 22.98 -58.88
CA VAL A 347 -16.05 22.65 -58.88
C VAL A 347 -16.77 23.48 -57.80
N ASP A 348 -17.97 23.97 -58.12
CA ASP A 348 -18.82 24.72 -57.17
C ASP A 348 -19.85 23.76 -56.59
N VAL A 349 -19.81 23.54 -55.27
CA VAL A 349 -20.73 22.66 -54.55
C VAL A 349 -21.38 23.47 -53.43
N GLN A 350 -22.71 23.54 -53.44
CA GLN A 350 -23.52 24.26 -52.44
C GLN A 350 -23.11 25.74 -52.19
N GLY A 351 -22.50 26.41 -53.18
CA GLY A 351 -22.13 27.84 -53.08
C GLY A 351 -20.70 28.10 -52.63
N GLU A 352 -19.90 27.07 -52.36
CA GLU A 352 -18.47 27.17 -52.13
C GLU A 352 -17.65 26.53 -53.28
N ARG A 353 -16.51 27.16 -53.61
CA ARG A 353 -15.60 26.67 -54.66
C ARG A 353 -14.57 25.71 -54.08
N TYR A 354 -14.55 24.50 -54.61
CA TYR A 354 -13.57 23.46 -54.28
C TYR A 354 -12.60 23.26 -55.46
N LEU A 355 -11.30 23.11 -55.18
CA LEU A 355 -10.28 22.78 -56.17
C LEU A 355 -10.34 21.27 -56.47
N GLN A 356 -10.37 20.89 -57.74
CA GLN A 356 -10.31 19.50 -58.16
C GLN A 356 -8.84 19.06 -58.25
N VAL A 357 -8.40 18.23 -57.30
CA VAL A 357 -7.04 17.69 -57.24
C VAL A 357 -7.10 16.19 -57.53
N GLU A 358 -6.46 15.76 -58.60
CA GLU A 358 -6.33 14.35 -58.95
C GLU A 358 -5.19 13.73 -58.10
N GLN A 359 -5.53 12.83 -57.18
CA GLN A 359 -4.54 12.04 -56.47
C GLN A 359 -4.37 10.70 -57.17
N VAL A 360 -3.26 10.53 -57.89
CA VAL A 360 -2.84 9.23 -58.44
C VAL A 360 -2.29 8.40 -57.28
N ASN A 361 -3.06 7.41 -56.82
CA ASN A 361 -2.57 6.40 -55.89
C ASN A 361 -1.64 5.44 -56.64
N ASN A 362 -0.33 5.55 -56.41
CA ASN A 362 0.70 4.76 -57.09
C ASN A 362 0.76 3.26 -56.68
N ASP A 363 -0.20 2.74 -55.90
CA ASP A 363 -0.06 1.41 -55.28
C ASP A 363 -0.79 0.26 -56.00
N LEU A 364 -1.37 0.48 -57.19
CA LEU A 364 -2.00 -0.59 -57.99
C LEU A 364 -1.48 -0.59 -59.43
N ASN A 365 -0.27 -1.11 -59.62
CA ASN A 365 0.22 -1.54 -60.93
C ASN A 365 -0.57 -2.77 -61.40
N TYR A 366 -1.57 -2.58 -62.26
CA TYR A 366 -1.99 -3.62 -63.19
C TYR A 366 -1.20 -3.44 -64.50
N PRO A 367 -0.60 -4.50 -65.07
CA PRO A 367 0.07 -4.39 -66.35
C PRO A 367 -0.98 -4.26 -67.45
N ILE A 368 -0.80 -3.27 -68.30
CA ILE A 368 -1.58 -3.11 -69.53
C ILE A 368 -0.95 -4.05 -70.55
N ASP A 369 -1.61 -5.16 -70.84
CA ASP A 369 -1.29 -6.00 -71.99
C ASP A 369 -1.65 -5.23 -73.27
N ASN A 370 -0.63 -4.80 -73.99
CA ASN A 370 -0.75 -4.29 -75.35
C ASN A 370 -0.93 -5.49 -76.30
N GLU A 371 -2.18 -5.84 -76.63
CA GLU A 371 -2.46 -6.58 -77.86
C GLU A 371 -2.95 -5.60 -78.93
N THR A 372 -2.01 -5.22 -79.78
CA THR A 372 -2.24 -4.86 -81.17
C THR A 372 -3.04 -5.96 -81.86
N ASN A 373 -4.11 -5.62 -82.56
CA ASN A 373 -4.49 -6.26 -83.81
C ASN A 373 -5.25 -5.26 -84.68
N ASP A 374 -4.57 -4.88 -85.76
CA ASP A 374 -5.17 -4.44 -87.02
C ASP A 374 -6.05 -5.57 -87.59
N ASP A 375 -7.17 -5.19 -88.22
CA ASP A 375 -7.60 -5.63 -89.57
C ASP A 375 -9.13 -5.66 -89.74
N GLU A 376 -9.54 -5.00 -90.84
CA GLU A 376 -10.82 -4.94 -91.58
C GLU A 376 -12.02 -4.12 -91.06
#